data_AF-A0A0K2G984-F1
#
_entry.id   AF-A0A0K2G984-F1
#
_cell.length_a   1.000
_cell.length_b   1.000
_cell.length_c   1.000
_cell.angle_alpha   90.00
_cell.angle_beta   90.00
_cell.angle_gamma   90.00
#
_symmetry.space_group_name_H-M   'P 1'
#
loop_
_entity.id
_entity.type
_entity.pdbx_description
1 polymer ?
#
loop_
_entity_poly.entity_id
_entity_poly.type
_entity_poly.pdbx_seq_one_letter_code
_entity_poly.pdbx_strand_id
1 'polypeptide(L)'
;MTDRQSLSPLKLGLSILWSTFWTGFPIKLAFALLFLAFGMIHFEARLGLGFLMILASPVTVFAAPILMMALGSHFGEGAGLALLFLLCIPIDIWAFGVVSKTLFLEHLHLEPPDGLGVSLWWKSAVTGALYLPILWLVVGTVTETAIAVSHSIFEMEMLKGIPVAEKISIELTLWGSVSAAVLIVLLLGGVWLIGRIVRSAAAGASPAGENYQRLVARWDLMRVPADQGLMLTSITGVGILLSILFWTALPVSTPHPHECCKKPDAKPQPPFKPIDALNRGERTLAQLAAQLEAIEKQRAEEEAAKEKDKGKAGKAKPAAPKP
;
A
#
# COMPACT_ATOMS: atom_id res chain seq x y z
N MET A 1 21.16 -8.28 46.18
CA MET A 1 21.00 -7.07 45.35
C MET A 1 21.78 -7.32 44.06
N THR A 2 21.14 -7.95 43.07
CA THR A 2 21.77 -8.30 41.80
C THR A 2 21.62 -7.14 40.83
N ASP A 3 22.71 -6.82 40.13
CA ASP A 3 22.83 -5.77 39.11
C ASP A 3 21.62 -5.74 38.17
N ARG A 4 20.70 -4.81 38.42
CA ARG A 4 19.68 -4.43 37.44
C ARG A 4 20.44 -3.80 36.27
N GLN A 5 20.63 -4.53 35.18
CA GLN A 5 21.14 -3.99 33.92
C GLN A 5 20.23 -2.83 33.50
N SER A 6 20.63 -1.61 33.84
CA SER A 6 19.87 -0.42 33.46
C SER A 6 19.93 -0.31 31.94
N LEU A 7 18.82 -0.62 31.26
CA LEU A 7 18.72 -0.51 29.81
C LEU A 7 19.14 0.90 29.37
N SER A 8 19.96 1.00 28.32
CA SER A 8 20.38 2.29 27.77
C SER A 8 19.15 3.09 27.29
N PRO A 9 19.19 4.45 27.29
CA PRO A 9 18.04 5.24 26.86
C PRO A 9 17.66 4.90 25.42
N LEU A 10 18.66 4.72 24.56
CA LEU A 10 18.42 4.34 23.17
C LEU A 10 17.64 3.03 23.05
N LYS A 11 18.00 1.99 23.83
CA LYS A 11 17.28 0.71 23.82
C LYS A 11 15.84 0.87 24.33
N LEU A 12 15.63 1.63 25.41
CA LEU A 12 14.30 1.92 25.94
C LEU A 12 13.42 2.68 24.94
N GLY A 13 13.98 3.73 24.33
CA GLY A 13 13.29 4.54 23.33
C GLY A 13 12.95 3.73 22.10
N LEU A 14 13.88 2.89 21.62
CA LEU A 14 13.65 2.03 20.46
C LEU A 14 12.57 1.00 20.74
N SER A 15 12.65 0.31 21.89
CA SER A 15 11.64 -0.69 22.29
C SER A 15 10.24 -0.09 22.34
N ILE A 16 10.07 1.12 22.90
CA ILE A 16 8.76 1.77 22.94
C ILE A 16 8.34 2.25 21.56
N LEU A 17 9.13 3.06 20.88
CA LEU A 17 8.71 3.67 19.61
C LEU A 17 8.44 2.61 18.53
N TRP A 18 9.30 1.60 18.44
CA TRP A 18 9.16 0.52 17.46
C TRP A 18 7.91 -0.33 17.73
N SER A 19 7.72 -0.78 18.97
CA SER A 19 6.55 -1.59 19.31
C SER A 19 5.26 -0.78 19.25
N THR A 20 5.27 0.49 19.65
CA THR A 20 4.10 1.37 19.55
C THR A 20 3.72 1.62 18.10
N PHE A 21 4.71 1.83 17.21
CA PHE A 21 4.48 1.92 15.77
C PHE A 21 3.73 0.68 15.25
N TRP A 22 4.25 -0.52 15.45
CA TRP A 22 3.62 -1.74 14.93
C TRP A 22 2.26 -2.05 15.57
N THR A 23 2.04 -1.61 16.81
CA THR A 23 0.76 -1.79 17.51
C THR A 23 -0.33 -0.88 16.92
N GLY A 24 -0.01 0.38 16.61
CA GLY A 24 -0.97 1.34 16.06
C GLY A 24 -1.10 1.31 14.53
N PHE A 25 -0.01 1.00 13.82
CA PHE A 25 0.10 1.16 12.36
C PHE A 25 -0.98 0.42 11.56
N PRO A 26 -1.31 -0.86 11.81
CA PRO A 26 -2.33 -1.56 11.04
C PRO A 26 -3.71 -0.88 11.11
N ILE A 27 -4.06 -0.36 12.29
CA ILE A 27 -5.33 0.34 12.52
C ILE A 27 -5.34 1.68 11.78
N LYS A 28 -4.27 2.47 11.91
CA LYS A 28 -4.14 3.74 11.21
C LYS A 28 -4.16 3.57 9.69
N LEU A 29 -3.48 2.53 9.19
CA LEU A 29 -3.44 2.18 7.78
C LEU A 29 -4.83 1.85 7.23
N ALA A 30 -5.64 1.08 7.99
CA ALA A 30 -7.01 0.76 7.60
C ALA A 30 -7.85 2.04 7.40
N PHE A 31 -7.76 3.00 8.32
CA PHE A 31 -8.45 4.29 8.17
C PHE A 31 -7.91 5.12 7.01
N ALA A 32 -6.60 5.16 6.80
CA ALA A 32 -6.00 5.88 5.68
C ALA A 32 -6.47 5.31 4.32
N LEU A 33 -6.50 3.99 4.17
CA LEU A 33 -7.00 3.33 2.96
C LEU A 33 -8.49 3.58 2.76
N LEU A 34 -9.28 3.57 3.83
CA LEU A 34 -10.70 3.87 3.78
C LEU A 34 -10.95 5.32 3.35
N PHE A 35 -10.22 6.28 3.89
CA PHE A 35 -10.33 7.69 3.51
C PHE A 35 -9.85 7.97 2.08
N LEU A 36 -8.82 7.24 1.63
CA LEU A 36 -8.37 7.27 0.24
C LEU A 36 -9.45 6.72 -0.70
N ALA A 37 -10.08 5.60 -0.34
CA ALA A 37 -11.14 4.98 -1.14
C ALA A 37 -12.39 5.87 -1.26
N PHE A 38 -12.72 6.64 -0.22
CA PHE A 38 -13.80 7.63 -0.25
C PHE A 38 -13.42 8.96 -0.93
N GLY A 39 -12.19 9.11 -1.44
CA GLY A 39 -11.73 10.34 -2.07
C GLY A 39 -11.60 11.53 -1.09
N MET A 40 -11.52 11.26 0.21
CA MET A 40 -11.44 12.30 1.25
C MET A 40 -10.00 12.79 1.50
N ILE A 41 -9.00 12.06 1.03
CA ILE A 41 -7.57 12.41 1.11
C ILE A 41 -6.97 12.31 -0.28
N HIS A 42 -6.25 13.36 -0.68
CA HIS A 42 -5.38 13.39 -1.83
C HIS A 42 -3.95 13.61 -1.35
N PHE A 43 -3.11 12.59 -1.43
CA PHE A 43 -1.70 12.75 -1.13
C PHE A 43 -0.97 13.28 -2.37
N GLU A 44 -0.17 14.33 -2.23
CA GLU A 44 0.68 14.85 -3.31
C GLU A 44 1.90 13.94 -3.57
N ALA A 45 2.71 14.25 -4.58
CA ALA A 45 3.86 13.46 -5.06
C ALA A 45 4.90 13.03 -3.99
N ARG A 46 4.82 13.56 -2.77
CA ARG A 46 5.56 13.11 -1.58
C ARG A 46 4.80 12.06 -0.74
N LEU A 47 3.90 11.34 -1.39
CA LEU A 47 3.04 10.25 -0.89
C LEU A 47 3.74 9.39 0.17
N GLY A 48 4.91 8.85 -0.14
CA GLY A 48 5.61 7.93 0.75
C GLY A 48 6.06 8.58 2.07
N LEU A 49 6.42 9.86 2.05
CA LEU A 49 7.02 10.56 3.19
C LEU A 49 5.94 11.15 4.11
N GLY A 50 4.87 11.71 3.55
CA GLY A 50 3.68 12.10 4.31
C GLY A 50 2.97 10.89 4.93
N PHE A 51 2.86 9.80 4.17
CA PHE A 51 2.35 8.51 4.66
C PHE A 51 3.20 7.96 5.83
N LEU A 52 4.54 7.93 5.68
CA LEU A 52 5.46 7.51 6.76
C LEU A 52 5.37 8.42 7.97
N MET A 53 5.39 9.74 7.80
CA MET A 53 5.36 10.66 8.93
C MET A 53 4.04 10.56 9.69
N ILE A 54 2.89 10.45 9.03
CA ILE A 54 1.57 10.49 9.69
C ILE A 54 1.19 9.12 10.27
N LEU A 55 1.43 8.03 9.53
CA LEU A 55 1.01 6.70 9.96
C LEU A 55 2.06 5.99 10.79
N ALA A 56 3.35 6.19 10.48
CA ALA A 56 4.40 5.39 11.09
C ALA A 56 4.94 5.96 12.40
N SER A 57 4.79 7.26 12.63
CA SER A 57 5.27 7.85 13.88
C SER A 57 4.12 8.09 14.85
N PRO A 58 4.17 7.56 16.07
CA PRO A 58 3.14 7.80 17.07
C PRO A 58 3.27 9.17 17.77
N VAL A 59 4.21 10.02 17.31
CA VAL A 59 4.56 11.32 17.92
C VAL A 59 4.48 12.50 16.94
N THR A 60 4.17 12.25 15.67
CA THR A 60 4.15 13.27 14.61
C THR A 60 2.87 14.07 14.52
N VAL A 61 1.85 13.75 15.32
CA VAL A 61 0.54 14.42 15.27
C VAL A 61 0.67 15.94 15.41
N PHE A 62 1.57 16.42 16.26
CA PHE A 62 1.84 17.86 16.40
C PHE A 62 2.95 18.37 15.49
N ALA A 63 3.93 17.53 15.17
CA ALA A 63 5.03 17.92 14.30
C ALA A 63 4.57 18.18 12.86
N ALA A 64 3.67 17.36 12.32
CA ALA A 64 3.25 17.49 10.92
C ALA A 64 2.51 18.82 10.65
N PRO A 65 1.57 19.29 11.48
CA PRO A 65 1.01 20.64 11.35
C PRO A 65 2.06 21.74 11.45
N ILE A 66 3.05 21.61 12.35
CA ILE A 66 4.14 22.59 12.47
C ILE A 66 4.97 22.62 11.19
N LEU A 67 5.32 21.47 10.62
CA LEU A 67 6.05 21.38 9.35
C LEU A 67 5.24 21.99 8.19
N MET A 68 3.93 21.68 8.11
CA MET A 68 3.03 22.24 7.10
C MET A 68 2.93 23.76 7.20
N MET A 69 2.72 24.30 8.41
CA MET A 69 2.51 25.73 8.62
C MET A 69 3.81 26.55 8.56
N ALA A 70 4.89 26.05 9.17
CA ALA A 70 6.13 26.80 9.35
C ALA A 70 7.11 26.63 8.19
N LEU A 71 7.07 25.49 7.49
CA LEU A 71 8.02 25.14 6.43
C LEU A 71 7.36 24.94 5.06
N GLY A 72 6.04 25.21 4.96
CA GLY A 72 5.29 25.13 3.72
C GLY A 72 5.22 23.72 3.11
N SER A 73 5.49 22.68 3.89
CA SER A 73 5.50 21.31 3.39
C SER A 73 4.07 20.78 3.24
N HIS A 74 3.54 20.76 2.02
CA HIS A 74 2.27 20.09 1.72
C HIS A 74 2.46 18.57 1.65
N PHE A 75 1.79 17.84 2.54
CA PHE A 75 1.79 16.36 2.53
C PHE A 75 0.55 15.78 1.83
N GLY A 76 -0.50 16.58 1.66
CA GLY A 76 -1.74 16.21 1.01
C GLY A 76 -2.86 17.21 1.28
N GLU A 77 -3.97 17.05 0.58
CA GLU A 77 -5.17 17.88 0.65
C GLU A 77 -6.40 17.05 1.01
N GLY A 78 -7.43 17.72 1.55
CA GLY A 78 -8.73 17.13 1.86
C GLY A 78 -9.04 17.02 3.35
N ALA A 79 -10.34 17.11 3.68
CA ALA A 79 -10.83 17.04 5.06
C ALA A 79 -10.50 15.69 5.74
N GLY A 80 -10.31 14.62 4.96
CA GLY A 80 -9.93 13.31 5.48
C GLY A 80 -8.57 13.30 6.17
N LEU A 81 -7.66 14.21 5.82
CA LEU A 81 -6.32 14.29 6.43
C LEU A 81 -6.41 14.75 7.89
N ALA A 82 -7.21 15.78 8.15
CA ALA A 82 -7.47 16.27 9.51
C ALA A 82 -8.20 15.22 10.36
N LEU A 83 -9.17 14.51 9.78
CA LEU A 83 -9.85 13.40 10.44
C LEU A 83 -8.88 12.25 10.77
N LEU A 84 -7.94 11.94 9.87
CA LEU A 84 -6.93 10.90 10.09
C LEU A 84 -6.00 11.29 11.24
N PHE A 85 -5.57 12.55 11.33
CA PHE A 85 -4.78 13.05 12.47
C PHE A 85 -5.54 12.91 13.79
N LEU A 86 -6.81 13.28 13.82
CA LEU A 86 -7.65 13.18 15.00
C LEU A 86 -7.84 11.73 15.45
N LEU A 87 -8.00 10.81 14.50
CA LEU A 87 -8.09 9.37 14.77
C LEU A 87 -6.76 8.75 15.22
N CYS A 88 -5.63 9.27 14.75
CA CYS A 88 -4.32 8.76 15.17
C CYS A 88 -4.05 9.01 16.66
N ILE A 89 -4.57 10.09 17.25
CA ILE A 89 -4.38 10.44 18.68
C ILE A 89 -4.82 9.31 19.62
N PRO A 90 -6.10 8.87 19.64
CA PRO A 90 -6.54 7.81 20.54
C PRO A 90 -5.85 6.48 20.25
N ILE A 91 -5.53 6.19 18.98
CA ILE A 91 -4.79 4.98 18.59
C ILE A 91 -3.38 5.00 19.18
N ASP A 92 -2.69 6.13 19.11
CA ASP A 92 -1.34 6.28 19.64
C ASP A 92 -1.31 6.23 21.17
N ILE A 93 -2.24 6.90 21.84
CA ILE A 93 -2.38 6.82 23.31
C ILE A 93 -2.59 5.37 23.75
N TRP A 94 -3.47 4.65 23.07
CA TRP A 94 -3.72 3.24 23.34
C TRP A 94 -2.46 2.38 23.11
N ALA A 95 -1.79 2.55 21.96
CA ALA A 95 -0.59 1.80 21.61
C ALA A 95 0.56 2.08 22.59
N PHE A 96 0.78 3.33 22.99
CA PHE A 96 1.73 3.70 24.05
C PHE A 96 1.34 3.05 25.38
N GLY A 97 0.06 3.02 25.74
CA GLY A 97 -0.44 2.40 26.97
C GLY A 97 -0.14 0.90 27.04
N VAL A 98 -0.46 0.14 25.98
CA VAL A 98 -0.22 -1.31 25.93
C VAL A 98 1.28 -1.64 25.96
N VAL A 99 2.07 -0.94 25.14
CA VAL A 99 3.51 -1.20 25.00
C VAL A 99 4.27 -0.81 26.26
N SER A 100 3.97 0.36 26.85
CA SER A 100 4.67 0.82 28.06
C SER A 100 4.36 -0.06 29.27
N LYS A 101 3.13 -0.50 29.47
CA LYS A 101 2.77 -1.47 30.52
C LYS A 101 3.54 -2.78 30.35
N THR A 102 3.63 -3.27 29.11
CA THR A 102 4.39 -4.48 28.79
C THR A 102 5.87 -4.32 29.13
N LEU A 103 6.50 -3.21 28.69
CA LEU A 103 7.90 -2.94 29.01
C LEU A 103 8.16 -2.84 30.52
N PHE A 104 7.31 -2.10 31.25
CA PHE A 104 7.49 -1.87 32.68
C PHE A 104 7.39 -3.17 33.47
N LEU A 105 6.42 -4.03 33.15
CA LEU A 105 6.22 -5.28 33.88
C LEU A 105 7.22 -6.34 33.46
N GLU A 106 7.32 -6.63 32.17
CA GLU A 106 8.08 -7.78 31.66
C GLU A 106 9.59 -7.52 31.64
N HIS A 107 10.01 -6.32 31.23
CA HIS A 107 11.44 -6.03 31.01
C HIS A 107 12.08 -5.26 32.18
N LEU A 108 11.31 -4.37 32.83
CA LEU A 108 11.82 -3.56 33.95
C LEU A 108 11.44 -4.12 35.33
N HIS A 109 10.44 -5.00 35.41
CA HIS A 109 9.86 -5.50 36.66
C HIS A 109 9.46 -4.36 37.62
N LEU A 110 8.81 -3.34 37.07
CA LEU A 110 8.29 -2.17 37.75
C LEU A 110 6.76 -2.12 37.60
N GLU A 111 6.10 -1.61 38.62
CA GLU A 111 4.69 -1.28 38.56
C GLU A 111 4.48 -0.09 37.62
N PRO A 112 3.66 -0.22 36.56
CA PRO A 112 3.39 0.88 35.65
C PRO A 112 2.59 1.96 36.40
N PRO A 113 3.05 3.22 36.41
CA PRO A 113 2.29 4.32 36.98
C PRO A 113 0.91 4.48 36.34
N ASP A 114 -0.06 5.00 37.10
CA ASP A 114 -1.38 5.32 36.56
C ASP A 114 -1.28 6.34 35.43
N GLY A 115 -2.00 6.10 34.34
CA GLY A 115 -1.98 6.96 33.16
C GLY A 115 -0.65 6.97 32.38
N LEU A 116 0.25 5.99 32.60
CA LEU A 116 1.56 5.89 31.94
C LEU A 116 1.49 6.09 30.41
N GLY A 117 0.50 5.48 29.75
CA GLY A 117 0.31 5.62 28.29
C GLY A 117 0.09 7.06 27.83
N VAL A 118 -0.83 7.79 28.49
CA VAL A 118 -1.13 9.20 28.17
C VAL A 118 0.07 10.09 28.49
N SER A 119 0.69 9.88 29.65
CA SER A 119 1.86 10.65 30.10
C SER A 119 3.04 10.50 29.14
N LEU A 120 3.36 9.27 28.74
CA LEU A 120 4.44 9.01 27.79
C LEU A 120 4.10 9.52 26.39
N TRP A 121 2.87 9.30 25.92
CA TRP A 121 2.44 9.81 24.62
C TRP A 121 2.57 11.32 24.56
N TRP A 122 2.02 12.06 25.53
CA TRP A 122 2.07 13.53 25.55
C TRP A 122 3.51 14.05 25.57
N LYS A 123 4.35 13.53 26.46
CA LYS A 123 5.78 13.93 26.52
C LYS A 123 6.51 13.61 25.23
N SER A 124 6.20 12.48 24.60
CA SER A 124 6.82 12.07 23.35
C SER A 124 6.34 12.90 22.17
N ALA A 125 5.05 13.25 22.12
CA ALA A 125 4.43 14.09 21.11
C ALA A 125 4.96 15.53 21.17
N VAL A 126 5.09 16.11 22.37
CA VAL A 126 5.74 17.42 22.56
C VAL A 126 7.22 17.38 22.15
N THR A 127 7.94 16.32 22.54
CA THR A 127 9.34 16.14 22.10
C THR A 127 9.43 16.06 20.58
N GLY A 128 8.54 15.29 19.93
CA GLY A 128 8.44 15.18 18.48
C GLY A 128 8.11 16.51 17.81
N ALA A 129 7.18 17.28 18.38
CA ALA A 129 6.77 18.60 17.89
C ALA A 129 7.94 19.59 17.79
N LEU A 130 8.89 19.51 18.72
CA LEU A 130 10.09 20.36 18.73
C LEU A 130 11.23 19.75 17.91
N TYR A 131 11.47 18.45 18.06
CA TYR A 131 12.64 17.79 17.49
C TYR A 131 12.52 17.54 15.99
N LEU A 132 11.33 17.19 15.49
CA LEU A 132 11.15 16.86 14.07
C LEU A 132 11.31 18.06 13.13
N PRO A 133 10.83 19.29 13.44
CA PRO A 133 11.15 20.47 12.66
C PRO A 133 12.65 20.77 12.62
N ILE A 134 13.34 20.62 13.75
CA ILE A 134 14.81 20.78 13.80
C ILE A 134 15.48 19.73 12.91
N LEU A 135 15.08 18.47 13.03
CA LEU A 135 15.59 17.38 12.20
C LEU A 135 15.35 17.66 10.71
N TRP A 136 14.15 18.12 10.34
CA TRP A 136 13.82 18.49 8.97
C TRP A 136 14.73 19.60 8.43
N LEU A 137 14.92 20.67 9.19
CA LEU A 137 15.78 21.79 8.80
C LEU A 137 17.25 21.36 8.66
N VAL A 138 17.78 20.62 9.64
CA VAL A 138 19.18 20.19 9.63
C VAL A 138 19.43 19.19 8.50
N VAL A 139 18.57 18.19 8.33
CA VAL A 139 18.74 17.21 7.23
C VAL A 139 18.54 17.88 5.89
N GLY A 140 17.56 18.79 5.74
CA GLY A 140 17.33 19.55 4.51
C GLY A 140 18.54 20.38 4.10
N THR A 141 19.08 21.19 5.01
CA THR A 141 20.28 22.02 4.75
C THR A 141 21.53 21.17 4.47
N VAL A 142 21.73 20.06 5.20
CA VAL A 142 22.83 19.13 4.92
C VAL A 142 22.66 18.50 3.54
N THR A 143 21.43 18.15 3.15
CA THR A 143 21.16 17.56 1.84
C THR A 143 21.46 18.56 0.72
N GLU A 144 20.98 19.80 0.84
CA GLU A 144 21.23 20.87 -0.14
C GLU A 144 22.72 21.17 -0.27
N THR A 145 23.43 21.28 0.85
CA THR A 145 24.89 21.50 0.84
C THR A 145 25.65 20.32 0.26
N ALA A 146 25.26 19.09 0.58
CA ALA A 146 25.87 17.88 0.02
C ALA A 146 25.63 17.77 -1.49
N ILE A 147 24.44 18.14 -1.98
CA ILE A 147 24.12 18.22 -3.42
C ILE A 147 25.02 19.26 -4.10
N ALA A 148 25.12 20.47 -3.54
CA ALA A 148 25.95 21.53 -4.10
C ALA A 148 27.44 21.14 -4.18
N VAL A 149 27.97 20.53 -3.11
CA VAL A 149 29.34 20.01 -3.09
C VAL A 149 29.52 18.90 -4.12
N SER A 150 28.57 17.96 -4.23
CA SER A 150 28.60 16.89 -5.22
C SER A 150 28.68 17.45 -6.64
N HIS A 151 27.80 18.39 -7.00
CA HIS A 151 27.83 19.05 -8.31
C HIS A 151 29.17 19.74 -8.59
N SER A 152 29.73 20.46 -7.61
CA SER A 152 31.00 21.15 -7.78
C SER A 152 32.17 20.19 -8.10
N ILE A 153 32.17 18.98 -7.51
CA ILE A 153 33.19 17.96 -7.79
C ILE A 153 33.07 17.45 -9.23
N PHE A 154 31.86 17.34 -9.77
CA PHE A 154 31.64 16.96 -11.17
C PHE A 154 31.99 18.06 -12.17
N GLU A 155 31.93 19.33 -11.77
CA GLU A 155 32.34 20.47 -12.59
C GLU A 155 33.86 20.65 -12.65
N MET A 156 34.61 20.19 -11.64
CA MET A 156 36.07 20.21 -11.59
C MET A 156 36.78 19.22 -12.55
N GLU A 157 36.08 18.74 -13.58
CA GLU A 157 36.58 17.85 -14.63
C GLU A 157 37.18 16.50 -14.17
N MET A 158 37.09 16.14 -12.88
CA MET A 158 37.68 14.92 -12.30
C MET A 158 37.12 13.60 -12.87
N LEU A 159 36.01 13.64 -13.61
CA LEU A 159 35.33 12.46 -14.15
C LEU A 159 34.98 12.62 -15.65
N LYS A 160 35.85 13.29 -16.42
CA LYS A 160 35.77 13.29 -17.89
C LYS A 160 35.92 11.86 -18.42
N GLY A 161 34.82 11.27 -18.89
CA GLY A 161 34.81 9.94 -19.52
C GLY A 161 33.83 8.94 -18.90
N ILE A 162 33.19 9.27 -17.77
CA ILE A 162 32.20 8.39 -17.14
C ILE A 162 30.84 8.49 -17.86
N PRO A 163 30.17 7.37 -18.18
CA PRO A 163 28.82 7.36 -18.73
C PRO A 163 27.80 8.09 -17.84
N VAL A 164 26.79 8.72 -18.45
CA VAL A 164 25.77 9.53 -17.74
C VAL A 164 25.08 8.74 -16.61
N ALA A 165 24.79 7.46 -16.83
CA ALA A 165 24.14 6.62 -15.81
C ALA A 165 25.02 6.40 -14.56
N GLU A 166 26.33 6.19 -14.75
CA GLU A 166 27.28 6.04 -13.63
C GLU A 166 27.48 7.36 -12.89
N LYS A 167 27.48 8.48 -13.62
CA LYS A 167 27.54 9.82 -13.03
C LYS A 167 26.40 10.06 -12.04
N ILE A 168 25.16 9.77 -12.44
CA ILE A 168 23.97 9.92 -11.58
C ILE A 168 24.07 9.02 -10.34
N SER A 169 24.53 7.78 -10.50
CA SER A 169 24.68 6.84 -9.37
C SER A 169 25.74 7.31 -8.36
N ILE A 170 26.90 7.77 -8.84
CA ILE A 170 27.97 8.31 -7.99
C ILE A 170 27.48 9.57 -7.29
N GLU A 171 26.82 10.47 -8.03
CA GLU A 171 26.28 11.71 -7.49
C GLU A 171 25.27 11.44 -6.37
N LEU A 172 24.29 10.56 -6.62
CA LEU A 172 23.31 10.11 -5.65
C LEU A 172 23.95 9.49 -4.41
N THR A 173 25.00 8.67 -4.59
CA THR A 173 25.70 8.03 -3.48
C THR A 173 26.49 9.05 -2.66
N LEU A 174 27.12 10.03 -3.31
CA LEU A 174 27.96 11.03 -2.66
C LEU A 174 27.14 11.91 -1.72
N TRP A 175 26.08 12.55 -2.22
CA TRP A 175 25.24 13.40 -1.37
C TRP A 175 24.28 12.58 -0.50
N GLY A 176 23.78 11.46 -1.03
CA GLY A 176 22.81 10.60 -0.36
C GLY A 176 23.39 9.91 0.86
N SER A 177 24.64 9.43 0.82
CA SER A 177 25.30 8.81 1.98
C SER A 177 25.51 9.78 3.13
N VAL A 178 25.96 11.01 2.84
CA VAL A 178 26.15 12.07 3.84
C VAL A 178 24.80 12.44 4.48
N SER A 179 23.78 12.67 3.65
CA SER A 179 22.44 13.01 4.11
C SER A 179 21.81 11.89 4.95
N ALA A 180 21.96 10.64 4.51
CA ALA A 180 21.48 9.47 5.24
C ALA A 180 22.20 9.27 6.58
N ALA A 181 23.53 9.47 6.63
CA ALA A 181 24.29 9.37 7.86
C ALA A 181 23.83 10.40 8.90
N VAL A 182 23.67 11.65 8.49
CA VAL A 182 23.14 12.72 9.37
C VAL A 182 21.72 12.41 9.82
N LEU A 183 20.85 11.96 8.92
CA LEU A 183 19.50 11.55 9.26
C LEU A 183 19.50 10.43 10.31
N ILE A 184 20.31 9.38 10.15
CA ILE A 184 20.40 8.27 11.11
C ILE A 184 20.86 8.77 12.48
N VAL A 185 21.91 9.60 12.53
CA VAL A 185 22.42 10.15 13.80
C VAL A 185 21.35 10.96 14.52
N LEU A 186 20.60 11.81 13.80
CA LEU A 186 19.52 12.59 14.39
C LEU A 186 18.33 11.72 14.80
N LEU A 187 17.96 10.71 14.02
CA LEU A 187 16.91 9.76 14.41
C LEU A 187 17.29 9.02 15.71
N LEU A 188 18.54 8.57 15.84
CA LEU A 188 19.03 7.97 17.09
C LEU A 188 19.01 8.97 18.25
N GLY A 189 19.31 10.23 18.01
CA GLY A 189 19.16 11.32 18.98
C GLY A 189 17.72 11.48 19.47
N GLY A 190 16.75 11.49 18.55
CA GLY A 190 15.32 11.53 18.87
C GLY A 190 14.86 10.32 19.69
N VAL A 191 15.26 9.11 19.27
CA VAL A 191 14.98 7.86 20.00
C VAL A 191 15.58 7.90 21.41
N TRP A 192 16.81 8.41 21.55
CA TRP A 192 17.47 8.56 22.84
C TRP A 192 16.74 9.55 23.77
N LEU A 193 16.20 10.66 23.24
CA LEU A 193 15.40 11.61 24.02
C LEU A 193 14.15 10.95 24.59
N ILE A 194 13.41 10.20 23.76
CA ILE A 194 12.26 9.42 24.22
C ILE A 194 12.69 8.38 25.26
N GLY A 195 13.82 7.72 25.04
CA GLY A 195 14.45 6.83 26.01
C GLY A 195 14.70 7.45 27.39
N ARG A 196 15.11 8.72 27.43
CA ARG A 196 15.28 9.47 28.68
C ARG A 196 13.95 9.75 29.37
N ILE A 197 12.90 10.07 28.62
CA ILE A 197 11.55 10.25 29.16
C ILE A 197 11.07 8.96 29.83
N VAL A 198 11.25 7.82 29.17
CA VAL A 198 10.87 6.50 29.69
C VAL A 198 11.67 6.16 30.94
N ARG A 199 12.99 6.38 30.91
CA ARG A 199 13.85 6.16 32.07
C ARG A 199 13.44 7.03 33.26
N SER A 200 13.08 8.29 33.02
CA SER A 200 12.59 9.18 34.06
C SER A 200 11.27 8.66 34.67
N ALA A 201 10.36 8.13 33.86
CA ALA A 201 9.14 7.49 34.36
C ALA A 201 9.44 6.22 35.15
N ALA A 202 10.41 5.41 34.71
CA ALA A 202 10.83 4.20 35.41
C ALA A 202 11.50 4.50 36.76
N ALA A 203 12.24 5.61 36.88
CA ALA A 203 12.90 5.99 38.13
C ALA A 203 11.90 6.32 39.27
N GLY A 204 10.69 6.74 38.92
CA GLY A 204 9.62 7.01 39.89
C GLY A 204 8.70 5.81 40.16
N ALA A 205 8.94 4.67 39.53
CA ALA A 205 8.05 3.50 39.63
C ALA A 205 8.50 2.53 40.73
N SER A 206 7.51 1.98 41.44
CA SER A 206 7.75 0.96 42.47
C SER A 206 8.16 -0.38 41.84
N PRO A 207 8.99 -1.20 42.51
CA PRO A 207 9.26 -2.56 42.05
C PRO A 207 7.97 -3.39 42.03
N ALA A 208 7.78 -4.19 40.99
CA ALA A 208 6.70 -5.18 40.96
C ALA A 208 7.02 -6.26 42.02
N GLY A 209 6.17 -6.35 43.06
CA GLY A 209 6.38 -7.25 44.19
C GLY A 209 5.93 -8.70 43.95
N GLU A 210 5.43 -9.00 42.76
CA GLU A 210 4.79 -10.27 42.44
C GLU A 210 5.77 -11.33 41.90
N ASN A 211 5.50 -12.61 42.18
CA ASN A 211 6.17 -13.72 41.51
C ASN A 211 5.89 -13.68 40.00
N TYR A 212 6.86 -14.09 39.18
CA TYR A 212 6.79 -14.03 37.71
C TYR A 212 5.48 -14.57 37.11
N GLN A 213 4.97 -15.71 37.60
CA GLN A 213 3.70 -16.28 37.11
C GLN A 213 2.48 -15.37 37.36
N ARG A 214 2.44 -14.66 38.50
CA ARG A 214 1.36 -13.69 38.79
C ARG A 214 1.50 -12.45 37.92
N LEU A 215 2.72 -12.03 37.66
CA LEU A 215 3.01 -10.91 36.77
C LEU A 215 2.51 -11.19 35.34
N VAL A 216 2.77 -12.39 34.81
CA VAL A 216 2.27 -12.84 33.50
C VAL A 216 0.75 -12.92 33.50
N ALA A 217 0.13 -13.54 34.51
CA ALA A 217 -1.32 -13.63 34.60
C ALA A 217 -2.00 -12.25 34.64
N ARG A 218 -1.44 -11.31 35.42
CA ARG A 218 -1.93 -9.93 35.49
C ARG A 218 -1.75 -9.20 34.16
N TRP A 219 -0.64 -9.44 33.47
CA TRP A 219 -0.38 -8.88 32.16
C TRP A 219 -1.33 -9.42 31.08
N ASP A 220 -1.62 -10.72 31.08
CA ASP A 220 -2.63 -11.31 30.20
C ASP A 220 -4.00 -10.69 30.47
N LEU A 221 -4.37 -10.53 31.74
CA LEU A 221 -5.62 -9.87 32.14
C LEU A 221 -5.67 -8.39 31.73
N MET A 222 -4.54 -7.68 31.63
CA MET A 222 -4.51 -6.29 31.16
C MET A 222 -4.77 -6.12 29.65
N ARG A 223 -4.61 -7.19 28.86
CA ARG A 223 -4.90 -7.19 27.42
C ARG A 223 -6.35 -7.54 27.12
N VAL A 224 -7.00 -8.24 28.05
CA VAL A 224 -8.42 -8.54 27.97
C VAL A 224 -9.21 -7.31 28.40
N PRO A 225 -10.16 -6.81 27.59
CA PRO A 225 -11.04 -5.73 28.03
C PRO A 225 -11.76 -6.15 29.31
N ALA A 226 -11.79 -5.26 30.30
CA ALA A 226 -12.49 -5.49 31.58
C ALA A 226 -13.98 -5.84 31.37
N ASP A 227 -14.58 -5.34 30.28
CA ASP A 227 -15.92 -5.71 29.84
C ASP A 227 -15.88 -6.25 28.40
N GLN A 228 -15.82 -7.58 28.30
CA GLN A 228 -15.81 -8.30 27.02
C GLN A 228 -17.15 -8.13 26.26
N GLY A 229 -18.26 -7.97 26.98
CA GLY A 229 -19.58 -7.72 26.41
C GLY A 229 -19.64 -6.36 25.74
N LEU A 230 -19.13 -5.32 26.42
CA LEU A 230 -19.00 -3.98 25.86
C LEU A 230 -18.04 -3.94 24.67
N MET A 231 -16.93 -4.68 24.70
CA MET A 231 -16.02 -4.80 23.55
C MET A 231 -16.75 -5.42 22.36
N LEU A 232 -17.42 -6.56 22.55
CA LEU A 232 -18.11 -7.24 21.45
C LEU A 232 -19.23 -6.39 20.87
N THR A 233 -20.04 -5.76 21.72
CA THR A 233 -21.14 -4.88 21.29
C THR A 233 -20.63 -3.63 20.58
N SER A 234 -19.55 -3.01 21.04
CA SER A 234 -18.94 -1.86 20.36
C SER A 234 -18.32 -2.24 19.01
N ILE A 235 -17.58 -3.34 18.91
CA ILE A 235 -17.02 -3.84 17.63
C ILE A 235 -18.15 -4.15 16.65
N THR A 236 -19.19 -4.85 17.11
CA THR A 236 -20.34 -5.21 16.27
C THR A 236 -21.09 -3.96 15.84
N GLY A 237 -21.32 -3.01 16.76
CA GLY A 237 -21.97 -1.73 16.49
C GLY A 237 -21.22 -0.92 15.45
N VAL A 238 -19.90 -0.78 15.60
CA VAL A 238 -19.03 -0.12 14.60
C VAL A 238 -19.07 -0.86 13.26
N GLY A 239 -19.03 -2.20 13.26
CA GLY A 239 -19.14 -3.00 12.04
C GLY A 239 -20.47 -2.78 11.30
N ILE A 240 -21.58 -2.71 12.03
CA ILE A 240 -22.91 -2.39 11.47
C ILE A 240 -22.91 -0.98 10.88
N LEU A 241 -22.39 0.00 11.63
CA LEU A 241 -22.32 1.40 11.19
C LEU A 241 -21.48 1.57 9.92
N LEU A 242 -20.31 0.93 9.88
CA LEU A 242 -19.44 0.91 8.71
C LEU A 242 -20.11 0.18 7.54
N SER A 243 -20.86 -0.88 7.77
CA SER A 243 -21.63 -1.57 6.73
C SER A 243 -22.72 -0.66 6.16
N ILE A 244 -23.48 0.04 7.02
CA ILE A 244 -24.49 1.00 6.58
C ILE A 244 -23.83 2.14 5.79
N LEU A 245 -22.74 2.71 6.29
CA LEU A 245 -21.97 3.75 5.59
C LEU A 245 -21.46 3.24 4.24
N PHE A 246 -20.91 2.04 4.18
CA PHE A 246 -20.47 1.40 2.94
C PHE A 246 -21.63 1.29 1.94
N TRP A 247 -22.77 0.74 2.35
CA TRP A 247 -23.93 0.58 1.47
C TRP A 247 -24.61 1.90 1.08
N THR A 248 -24.52 2.94 1.91
CA THR A 248 -25.10 4.27 1.63
C THR A 248 -24.18 5.17 0.82
N ALA A 249 -22.86 5.02 0.97
CA ALA A 249 -21.84 5.79 0.26
C ALA A 249 -21.35 5.11 -1.03
N LEU A 250 -21.70 3.84 -1.27
CA LEU A 250 -21.58 3.26 -2.61
C LEU A 250 -22.36 4.19 -3.55
N PRO A 251 -21.69 4.88 -4.50
CA PRO A 251 -22.42 5.60 -5.52
C PRO A 251 -23.33 4.58 -6.21
N VAL A 252 -24.52 5.01 -6.64
CA VAL A 252 -25.43 4.24 -7.49
C VAL A 252 -24.77 4.09 -8.87
N SER A 253 -23.63 3.41 -8.89
CA SER A 253 -22.79 3.04 -10.03
C SER A 253 -22.93 1.54 -10.27
N THR A 254 -24.03 0.93 -9.83
CA THR A 254 -24.67 -0.03 -10.75
C THR A 254 -24.86 0.74 -12.05
N PRO A 255 -24.23 0.34 -13.17
CA PRO A 255 -24.31 1.09 -14.42
C PRO A 255 -25.79 1.17 -14.78
N HIS A 256 -26.42 2.31 -14.49
CA HIS A 256 -27.72 2.59 -15.07
C HIS A 256 -27.41 2.86 -16.54
N PRO A 257 -27.94 2.06 -17.48
CA PRO A 257 -27.69 2.32 -18.89
C PRO A 257 -28.07 3.78 -19.15
N HIS A 258 -27.09 4.57 -19.61
CA HIS A 258 -27.31 5.96 -19.94
C HIS A 258 -28.55 6.07 -20.83
N GLU A 259 -29.48 6.98 -20.53
CA GLU A 259 -30.69 7.18 -21.34
C GLU A 259 -30.38 7.43 -22.83
N CYS A 260 -29.16 7.85 -23.13
CA CYS A 260 -28.63 8.04 -24.48
C CYS A 260 -28.50 6.76 -25.32
N CYS A 261 -28.52 5.57 -24.70
CA CYS A 261 -28.40 4.30 -25.41
C CYS A 261 -29.62 3.42 -25.11
N LYS A 262 -30.73 3.66 -25.82
CA LYS A 262 -31.75 2.61 -25.99
C LYS A 262 -31.03 1.38 -26.54
N LYS A 263 -30.98 0.29 -25.77
CA LYS A 263 -30.67 -1.03 -26.32
C LYS A 263 -31.57 -1.21 -27.54
N PRO A 264 -31.04 -1.56 -28.72
CA PRO A 264 -31.91 -2.00 -29.80
C PRO A 264 -32.75 -3.13 -29.22
N ASP A 265 -34.07 -3.04 -29.34
CA ASP A 265 -34.97 -4.13 -29.00
C ASP A 265 -34.57 -5.32 -29.86
N ALA A 266 -33.72 -6.18 -29.30
CA ALA A 266 -33.37 -7.43 -29.92
C ALA A 266 -34.66 -8.24 -29.91
N LYS A 267 -35.37 -8.22 -31.05
CA LYS A 267 -36.52 -9.08 -31.28
C LYS A 267 -36.10 -10.48 -30.82
N PRO A 268 -36.78 -11.07 -29.82
CA PRO A 268 -36.41 -12.39 -29.33
C PRO A 268 -36.35 -13.30 -30.55
N GLN A 269 -35.17 -13.91 -30.78
CA GLN A 269 -35.04 -14.86 -31.88
C GLN A 269 -36.11 -15.93 -31.66
N PRO A 270 -36.95 -16.23 -32.67
CA PRO A 270 -38.01 -17.20 -32.50
C PRO A 270 -37.39 -18.52 -32.02
N PRO A 271 -38.05 -19.23 -31.08
CA PRO A 271 -37.48 -20.40 -30.44
C PRO A 271 -36.97 -21.37 -31.51
N PHE A 272 -35.68 -21.69 -31.43
CA PHE A 272 -35.01 -22.58 -32.38
C PHE A 272 -35.70 -23.95 -32.32
N LYS A 273 -36.45 -24.28 -33.38
CA LYS A 273 -37.13 -25.57 -33.52
C LYS A 273 -36.15 -26.55 -34.18
N PRO A 274 -35.55 -27.49 -33.43
CA PRO A 274 -34.49 -28.36 -33.95
C PRO A 274 -34.98 -29.24 -35.11
N ILE A 275 -36.27 -29.61 -35.09
CA ILE A 275 -36.93 -30.43 -36.11
C ILE A 275 -37.00 -29.70 -37.45
N ASP A 276 -37.32 -28.39 -37.45
CA ASP A 276 -37.41 -27.61 -38.68
C ASP A 276 -36.02 -27.37 -39.31
N ALA A 277 -34.99 -27.24 -38.46
CA ALA A 277 -33.60 -27.17 -38.88
C ALA A 277 -33.10 -28.50 -39.45
N LEU A 278 -33.45 -29.63 -38.82
CA LEU A 278 -33.13 -30.98 -39.32
C LEU A 278 -33.77 -31.25 -40.68
N ASN A 279 -35.08 -30.96 -40.83
CA ASN A 279 -35.81 -31.15 -42.08
C ASN A 279 -35.25 -30.29 -43.23
N ARG A 280 -34.77 -29.07 -42.94
CA ARG A 280 -34.04 -28.26 -43.93
C ARG A 280 -32.70 -28.91 -44.29
N GLY A 281 -31.96 -29.40 -43.30
CA GLY A 281 -30.72 -30.15 -43.50
C GLY A 281 -30.90 -31.37 -44.42
N GLU A 282 -31.92 -32.17 -44.18
CA GLU A 282 -32.25 -33.34 -45.01
C GLU A 282 -32.58 -32.95 -46.45
N ARG A 283 -33.38 -31.89 -46.66
CA ARG A 283 -33.69 -31.38 -48.01
C ARG A 283 -32.45 -30.87 -48.73
N THR A 284 -31.56 -30.17 -48.03
CA THR A 284 -30.30 -29.70 -48.62
C THR A 284 -29.37 -30.85 -48.96
N LEU A 285 -29.30 -31.89 -48.12
CA LEU A 285 -28.52 -33.09 -48.39
C LEU A 285 -29.07 -33.85 -49.60
N ALA A 286 -30.39 -33.99 -49.73
CA ALA A 286 -31.01 -34.62 -50.89
C ALA A 286 -30.74 -33.84 -52.18
N GLN A 287 -30.79 -32.51 -52.16
CA GLN A 287 -30.42 -31.68 -53.31
C GLN A 287 -28.95 -31.82 -53.69
N LEU A 288 -28.05 -31.81 -52.71
CA LEU A 288 -26.62 -31.97 -52.94
C LEU A 288 -26.28 -33.38 -53.47
N ALA A 289 -26.94 -34.41 -52.97
CA ALA A 289 -26.79 -35.78 -53.47
C ALA A 289 -27.25 -35.90 -54.93
N ALA A 290 -28.39 -35.31 -55.29
CA ALA A 290 -28.87 -35.28 -56.67
C ALA A 290 -27.92 -34.51 -57.61
N GLN A 291 -27.32 -33.41 -57.13
CA GLN A 291 -26.29 -32.68 -57.90
C GLN A 291 -25.02 -33.51 -58.08
N LEU A 292 -24.58 -34.26 -57.06
CA LEU A 292 -23.43 -35.16 -57.16
C LEU A 292 -23.67 -36.27 -58.18
N GLU A 293 -24.83 -36.93 -58.15
CA GLU A 293 -25.17 -37.96 -59.14
C GLU A 293 -25.23 -37.39 -60.57
N ALA A 294 -25.74 -36.16 -60.74
CA ALA A 294 -25.75 -35.49 -62.03
C ALA A 294 -24.33 -35.18 -62.53
N ILE A 295 -23.44 -34.73 -61.64
CA ILE A 295 -22.03 -34.47 -61.96
C ILE A 295 -21.29 -35.78 -62.28
N GLU A 296 -21.54 -36.86 -61.54
CA GLU A 296 -20.94 -38.17 -61.83
C GLU A 296 -21.39 -38.72 -63.18
N LYS A 297 -22.66 -38.57 -63.54
CA LYS A 297 -23.14 -38.93 -64.89
C LYS A 297 -22.48 -38.07 -65.97
N GLN A 298 -22.40 -36.75 -65.79
CA GLN A 298 -21.69 -35.88 -66.73
C GLN A 298 -20.21 -36.26 -66.86
N ARG A 299 -19.55 -36.64 -65.76
CA ARG A 299 -18.15 -37.07 -65.77
C ARG A 299 -17.97 -38.42 -66.47
N ALA A 300 -18.87 -39.37 -66.24
CA ALA A 300 -18.86 -40.66 -66.92
C ALA A 300 -19.11 -40.52 -68.44
N GLU A 301 -20.01 -39.61 -68.83
CA GLU A 301 -20.25 -39.26 -70.24
C GLU A 301 -19.05 -38.54 -70.88
N GLU A 302 -18.38 -37.64 -70.15
CA GLU A 302 -17.15 -36.98 -70.60
C GLU A 302 -15.95 -37.92 -70.70
N GLU A 303 -15.79 -38.88 -69.80
CA GLU A 303 -14.72 -39.88 -69.85
C GLU A 303 -14.94 -40.87 -71.00
N ALA A 304 -16.19 -41.30 -71.25
CA ALA A 304 -16.54 -42.08 -72.43
C ALA A 304 -16.33 -41.31 -73.76
N ALA A 305 -16.44 -39.98 -73.74
CA ALA A 305 -16.13 -39.13 -74.90
C ALA A 305 -14.61 -38.93 -75.10
N LYS A 306 -13.82 -38.81 -74.03
CA LYS A 306 -12.36 -38.59 -74.07
C LYS A 306 -11.56 -39.85 -74.44
N GLU A 307 -12.10 -41.07 -74.23
CA GLU A 307 -11.47 -42.31 -74.72
C GLU A 307 -11.53 -42.47 -76.25
N LYS A 308 -12.46 -41.79 -76.93
CA LYS A 308 -12.53 -41.83 -78.40
C LYS A 308 -11.54 -40.92 -79.12
N ASP A 309 -10.91 -39.95 -78.43
CA ASP A 309 -10.19 -38.83 -79.10
C ASP A 309 -8.66 -38.80 -78.85
N LYS A 310 -8.10 -39.71 -78.06
CA LYS A 310 -6.62 -39.85 -77.86
C LYS A 310 -5.94 -40.65 -78.98
N GLY A 311 -6.13 -40.22 -80.22
CA GLY A 311 -5.62 -40.90 -81.41
C GLY A 311 -5.00 -39.99 -82.46
N LYS A 312 -4.18 -38.96 -82.12
CA LYS A 312 -3.11 -38.44 -83.01
C LYS A 312 -2.30 -37.26 -82.45
N ALA A 313 -1.02 -37.27 -82.85
CA ALA A 313 -0.06 -36.16 -83.00
C ALA A 313 0.89 -35.84 -81.84
N GLY A 314 2.20 -35.85 -82.16
CA GLY A 314 3.30 -35.47 -81.31
C GLY A 314 4.26 -34.44 -81.92
N LYS A 315 5.15 -33.95 -81.05
CA LYS A 315 6.45 -33.25 -81.26
C LYS A 315 6.52 -31.96 -82.09
N ALA A 316 6.90 -30.86 -81.43
CA ALA A 316 8.07 -30.03 -81.79
C ALA A 316 8.50 -29.09 -80.64
N LYS A 317 9.79 -28.73 -80.63
CA LYS A 317 10.63 -28.13 -79.56
C LYS A 317 10.68 -26.58 -79.60
N PRO A 318 11.27 -25.92 -78.58
CA PRO A 318 11.15 -24.47 -78.28
C PRO A 318 12.32 -23.61 -78.76
N ALA A 319 12.13 -22.28 -78.80
CA ALA A 319 13.20 -21.28 -78.87
C ALA A 319 12.82 -19.99 -78.08
N ALA A 320 13.78 -19.45 -77.34
CA ALA A 320 13.82 -18.09 -76.78
C ALA A 320 14.93 -17.29 -77.53
N PRO A 321 15.32 -16.03 -77.23
CA PRO A 321 14.79 -15.00 -76.30
C PRO A 321 14.79 -13.51 -76.81
N LYS A 322 14.18 -12.60 -76.02
CA LYS A 322 14.53 -11.17 -75.70
C LYS A 322 14.58 -10.08 -76.82
N PRO A 323 14.46 -8.76 -76.53
CA PRO A 323 14.88 -7.96 -75.35
C PRO A 323 13.85 -7.77 -74.25
#